data_AF-A0A2V2B9E8-F1
#
_entry.id   AF-A0A2V2B9E8-F1
#
_cell.length_a   1.000
_cell.length_b   1.000
_cell.length_c   1.000
_cell.angle_alpha   90.00
_cell.angle_beta   90.00
_cell.angle_gamma   90.00
#
_symmetry.space_group_name_H-M   'P 1'
#
loop_
_entity.id
_entity.type
_entity.pdbx_description
1 polymer ?
#
loop_
_entity_poly.entity_id
_entity_poly.type
_entity_poly.pdbx_seq_one_letter_code
_entity_poly.pdbx_strand_id
1 'polypeptide(L)'
;MLAAVAAGGAAGGAARYGISLLWPAGPGAFPWATLWINASGSALIGVLMVCIGEGGRTTPHPLLRPFVGVGVLGGFTTFSTYAVDFSRLLDAGETGTALAYGGLTVVAALGAVWAAASATRLALRGRGPGPGPGPGPGPRPGPGSGRAPR
;
A
#
# COMPACT_ATOMS: atom_id res chain seq x y z
N MET A 1 -1.14 -16.81 -12.63
CA MET A 1 -1.83 -15.60 -12.09
C MET A 1 -2.84 -15.96 -11.01
N LEU A 2 -3.85 -16.78 -11.31
CA LEU A 2 -4.91 -17.16 -10.35
C LEU A 2 -4.37 -17.82 -9.07
N ALA A 3 -3.44 -18.77 -9.17
CA ALA A 3 -2.83 -19.42 -8.00
C ALA A 3 -2.13 -18.41 -7.07
N ALA A 4 -1.50 -17.37 -7.63
CA ALA A 4 -0.88 -16.30 -6.84
C ALA A 4 -1.94 -15.44 -6.13
N VAL A 5 -3.03 -15.07 -6.81
CA VAL A 5 -4.14 -14.36 -6.19
C VAL A 5 -4.77 -15.20 -5.06
N ALA A 6 -5.00 -16.50 -5.30
CA ALA A 6 -5.57 -17.40 -4.32
C ALA A 6 -4.66 -17.58 -3.09
N ALA A 7 -3.36 -17.80 -3.29
CA ALA A 7 -2.39 -17.91 -2.20
C ALA A 7 -2.30 -16.61 -1.39
N GLY A 8 -2.27 -15.45 -2.06
CA GLY A 8 -2.30 -14.16 -1.40
C GLY A 8 -3.60 -13.96 -0.62
N GLY A 9 -4.75 -14.28 -1.22
CA GLY A 9 -6.07 -14.18 -0.59
C GLY A 9 -6.21 -15.05 0.64
N ALA A 10 -5.70 -16.28 0.59
CA ALA A 10 -5.65 -17.18 1.75
C ALA A 10 -4.81 -16.58 2.89
N ALA A 11 -3.63 -16.05 2.58
CA ALA A 11 -2.76 -15.41 3.57
C ALA A 11 -3.41 -14.15 4.18
N GLY A 12 -3.98 -13.28 3.34
CA GLY A 12 -4.68 -12.07 3.80
C GLY A 12 -5.91 -12.40 4.65
N GLY A 13 -6.72 -13.36 4.21
CA GLY A 13 -7.89 -13.84 4.93
C GLY A 13 -7.55 -14.46 6.27
N ALA A 14 -6.49 -15.28 6.33
CA ALA A 14 -5.99 -15.87 7.57
C ALA A 14 -5.48 -14.80 8.54
N ALA A 15 -4.73 -13.80 8.05
CA ALA A 15 -4.27 -12.69 8.88
C ALA A 15 -5.43 -11.87 9.45
N ARG A 16 -6.42 -11.52 8.60
CA ARG A 16 -7.65 -10.85 9.04
C ARG A 16 -8.35 -11.65 10.13
N TYR A 17 -8.57 -12.95 9.88
CA TYR A 17 -9.25 -13.81 10.83
C TYR A 17 -8.49 -13.91 12.16
N GLY A 18 -7.17 -14.03 12.12
CA GLY A 18 -6.31 -14.02 13.31
C GLY A 18 -6.46 -12.74 14.12
N ILE A 19 -6.49 -11.56 13.48
CA ILE A 19 -6.73 -10.28 14.17
C ILE A 19 -8.12 -10.25 14.80
N SER A 20 -9.16 -10.71 14.10
CA SER A 20 -10.51 -10.78 14.63
C SER A 20 -10.63 -11.71 15.86
N LEU A 21 -9.82 -12.77 15.94
CA LEU A 21 -9.76 -13.64 17.11
C LEU A 21 -9.06 -13.00 18.31
N LEU A 22 -8.03 -12.18 18.06
CA LEU A 22 -7.29 -11.48 19.11
C LEU A 22 -8.08 -10.30 19.69
N TRP A 23 -8.96 -9.70 18.89
CA TRP A 23 -9.74 -8.52 19.28
C TRP A 23 -11.24 -8.71 18.99
N PRO A 24 -11.91 -9.65 19.69
CA PRO A 24 -13.33 -9.88 19.52
C PRO A 24 -14.13 -8.66 19.97
N ALA A 25 -15.11 -8.25 19.15
CA ALA A 25 -16.07 -7.22 19.54
C ALA A 25 -17.21 -7.87 20.35
N GLY A 26 -17.47 -7.35 21.55
CA GLY A 26 -18.65 -7.74 22.34
C GLY A 26 -19.95 -7.21 21.71
N PRO A 27 -21.12 -7.72 22.14
CA PRO A 27 -22.42 -7.18 21.71
C PRO A 27 -22.50 -5.67 21.99
N GLY A 28 -22.89 -4.88 21.00
CA GLY A 28 -22.98 -3.42 21.11
C GLY A 28 -21.64 -2.68 21.18
N ALA A 29 -20.50 -3.38 21.20
CA ALA A 29 -19.18 -2.77 21.27
C ALA A 29 -18.70 -2.26 19.90
N PHE A 30 -17.86 -1.23 19.93
CA PHE A 30 -17.30 -0.67 18.71
C PHE A 30 -16.36 -1.68 17.98
N PRO A 31 -16.52 -1.94 16.67
CA PRO A 31 -15.77 -2.96 15.93
C PRO A 31 -14.34 -2.51 15.55
N TRP A 32 -13.48 -2.34 16.55
CA TRP A 32 -12.11 -1.83 16.37
C TRP A 32 -11.26 -2.69 15.43
N ALA A 33 -11.38 -4.02 15.51
CA ALA A 33 -10.62 -4.94 14.67
C ALA A 33 -10.89 -4.68 13.18
N THR A 34 -12.17 -4.66 12.79
CA THR A 34 -12.59 -4.44 11.40
C THR A 34 -12.19 -3.07 10.89
N LEU A 35 -12.27 -2.03 11.73
CA LEU A 35 -11.78 -0.69 11.38
C LEU A 35 -10.29 -0.70 11.08
N TRP A 36 -9.47 -1.26 11.99
CA TRP A 36 -8.01 -1.29 11.83
C TRP A 36 -7.57 -2.12 10.64
N ILE A 37 -8.21 -3.27 10.41
CA ILE A 37 -7.95 -4.12 9.25
C ILE A 37 -8.18 -3.34 7.95
N ASN A 38 -9.33 -2.67 7.83
CA ASN A 38 -9.63 -1.89 6.63
C ASN A 38 -8.72 -0.66 6.48
N ALA A 39 -8.48 0.10 7.55
CA ALA A 39 -7.62 1.29 7.50
C ALA A 39 -6.16 0.96 7.17
N SER A 40 -5.58 -0.07 7.81
CA SER A 40 -4.19 -0.50 7.55
C SER A 40 -4.04 -1.10 6.15
N GLY A 41 -5.00 -1.93 5.70
CA GLY A 41 -4.99 -2.45 4.34
C GLY A 41 -5.12 -1.35 3.28
N SER A 42 -5.91 -0.31 3.58
CA SER A 42 -6.05 0.88 2.75
C SER A 42 -4.75 1.71 2.70
N ALA A 43 -4.04 1.86 3.81
CA ALA A 43 -2.71 2.47 3.80
C ALA A 43 -1.74 1.68 2.91
N LEU A 44 -1.72 0.34 3.06
CA LEU A 44 -0.83 -0.54 2.31
C LEU A 44 -1.09 -0.49 0.80
N ILE A 45 -2.36 -0.43 0.35
CA ILE A 45 -2.66 -0.28 -1.08
C ILE A 45 -2.22 1.09 -1.61
N GLY A 46 -2.31 2.15 -0.78
CA GLY A 46 -1.79 3.48 -1.11
C GLY A 46 -0.27 3.48 -1.34
N VAL A 47 0.50 2.80 -0.48
CA VAL A 47 1.94 2.60 -0.67
C VAL A 47 2.21 1.79 -1.94
N LEU A 48 1.49 0.66 -2.11
CA LEU A 48 1.67 -0.23 -3.25
C LEU A 48 1.45 0.50 -4.58
N MET A 49 0.40 1.31 -4.66
CA MET A 49 0.04 2.11 -5.82
C MET A 49 1.19 3.03 -6.25
N VAL A 50 1.83 3.72 -5.31
CA VAL A 50 2.95 4.63 -5.63
C VAL A 50 4.21 3.85 -6.01
N CYS A 51 4.61 2.87 -5.21
CA CYS A 51 5.83 2.08 -5.45
C CYS A 51 5.80 1.36 -6.80
N ILE A 52 4.63 0.89 -7.21
CA ILE A 52 4.48 0.05 -8.39
C ILE A 52 3.95 0.82 -9.61
N GLY A 53 3.09 1.81 -9.42
CA GLY A 53 2.42 2.54 -10.50
C GLY A 53 3.21 3.76 -11.01
N GLU A 54 4.02 4.39 -10.17
CA GLU A 54 4.64 5.70 -10.48
C GLU A 54 6.13 5.63 -10.81
N GLY A 55 6.64 4.43 -11.12
CA GLY A 55 8.01 4.28 -11.65
C GLY A 55 9.06 3.97 -10.59
N GLY A 56 8.81 2.93 -9.76
CA GLY A 56 9.92 2.25 -9.10
C GLY A 56 10.99 1.87 -10.14
N ARG A 57 12.27 2.16 -9.85
CA ARG A 57 13.45 1.94 -10.73
C ARG A 57 13.64 0.49 -11.20
N THR A 58 12.78 -0.44 -10.78
CA THR A 58 12.87 -1.88 -11.05
C THR A 58 11.51 -2.35 -11.55
N THR A 59 11.49 -3.02 -12.72
CA THR A 59 10.29 -3.67 -13.26
C THR A 59 9.84 -4.76 -12.28
N PRO A 60 8.74 -4.60 -11.54
CA PRO A 60 8.32 -5.62 -10.57
C PRO A 60 7.92 -6.89 -11.30
N HIS A 61 8.17 -8.05 -10.70
CA HIS A 61 7.72 -9.32 -11.26
C HIS A 61 6.20 -9.26 -11.54
N PRO A 62 5.72 -9.68 -12.73
CA PRO A 62 4.31 -9.51 -13.14
C PRO A 62 3.29 -10.09 -12.15
N LEU A 63 3.68 -11.10 -11.38
CA LEU A 63 2.83 -11.76 -10.38
C LEU A 63 2.72 -11.01 -9.04
N LEU A 64 3.62 -10.06 -8.75
CA LEU A 64 3.64 -9.37 -7.46
C LEU A 64 2.42 -8.48 -7.25
N ARG A 65 2.00 -7.76 -8.30
CA ARG A 65 0.79 -6.93 -8.32
C ARG A 65 -0.47 -7.75 -7.96
N PRO A 66 -0.81 -8.82 -8.70
CA PRO A 66 -2.00 -9.62 -8.39
C PRO A 66 -1.87 -10.38 -7.06
N PHE A 67 -0.68 -10.86 -6.68
CA PHE A 67 -0.48 -11.52 -5.38
C PHE A 67 -0.72 -10.58 -4.20
N VAL A 68 -0.06 -9.42 -4.18
CA VAL A 68 -0.12 -8.49 -3.03
C VAL A 68 -1.40 -7.67 -3.06
N GLY A 69 -1.71 -7.02 -4.18
CA GLY A 69 -2.83 -6.10 -4.28
C GLY A 69 -4.18 -6.83 -4.22
N VAL A 70 -4.41 -7.74 -5.17
CA VAL A 70 -5.70 -8.44 -5.26
C VAL A 70 -5.78 -9.58 -4.24
N GLY A 71 -4.71 -10.36 -4.10
CA GLY A 71 -4.66 -11.48 -3.16
C GLY A 71 -4.60 -11.02 -1.70
N VAL A 72 -3.41 -10.64 -1.23
CA VAL A 72 -3.18 -10.36 0.20
C VAL A 72 -4.03 -9.21 0.71
N LEU A 73 -3.98 -8.04 0.08
CA LEU A 73 -4.72 -6.86 0.56
C LEU A 73 -6.23 -7.02 0.34
N GLY A 74 -6.66 -7.64 -0.75
CA GLY A 74 -8.07 -7.96 -0.99
C GLY A 74 -8.64 -8.99 0.01
N GLY A 75 -7.86 -10.01 0.39
CA GLY A 75 -8.26 -10.99 1.40
C GLY A 75 -8.18 -10.48 2.84
N PHE A 76 -7.24 -9.56 3.09
CA PHE A 76 -7.04 -8.91 4.39
C PHE A 76 -8.13 -7.88 4.69
N THR A 77 -8.48 -7.02 3.74
CA THR A 77 -9.56 -6.03 3.93
C THR A 77 -10.94 -6.67 3.78
N THR A 78 -11.98 -6.05 4.35
CA THR A 78 -13.33 -6.61 4.30
C THR A 78 -14.43 -5.56 4.42
N PHE A 79 -15.25 -5.47 3.38
CA PHE A 79 -16.48 -4.69 3.42
C PHE A 79 -17.66 -5.50 3.99
N SER A 80 -17.71 -6.80 3.75
CA SER A 80 -18.81 -7.66 4.23
C SER A 80 -18.86 -7.74 5.75
N THR A 81 -17.72 -7.93 6.43
CA THR A 81 -17.68 -7.90 7.90
C THR A 81 -18.05 -6.52 8.42
N TYR A 82 -17.56 -5.45 7.78
CA TYR A 82 -17.94 -4.08 8.13
C TYR A 82 -19.46 -3.85 8.07
N ALA A 83 -20.13 -4.29 7.00
CA ALA A 83 -21.57 -4.15 6.84
C ALA A 83 -22.35 -4.97 7.89
N VAL A 84 -21.89 -6.18 8.21
CA VAL A 84 -22.51 -7.02 9.26
C VAL A 84 -22.34 -6.37 10.63
N ASP A 85 -21.15 -5.86 10.95
CA ASP A 85 -20.91 -5.17 12.22
C ASP A 85 -21.76 -3.90 12.36
N PHE A 86 -21.91 -3.13 11.27
CA PHE A 86 -22.80 -1.97 11.23
C PHE A 86 -24.27 -2.37 11.47
N SER A 87 -24.76 -3.42 10.80
CA SER A 87 -26.12 -3.93 11.01
C SER A 87 -26.34 -4.39 12.45
N ARG A 88 -25.38 -5.12 13.03
CA ARG A 88 -25.46 -5.59 14.41
C ARG A 88 -25.55 -4.46 15.43
N LEU A 89 -24.85 -3.35 15.19
CA LEU A 89 -24.96 -2.16 16.04
C LEU A 89 -26.36 -1.53 15.94
N LEU A 90 -26.94 -1.49 14.75
CA LEU A 90 -28.33 -1.03 14.58
C LEU A 90 -29.33 -1.96 15.29
N ASP A 91 -29.16 -3.27 15.13
CA ASP A 91 -30.02 -4.28 15.77
C ASP A 91 -29.92 -4.23 17.30
N ALA A 92 -28.76 -3.84 17.83
CA ALA A 92 -28.54 -3.63 19.26
C ALA A 92 -29.11 -2.29 19.79
N GLY A 93 -29.69 -1.45 18.94
CA GLY A 93 -30.18 -0.12 19.30
C GLY A 93 -29.09 0.96 19.39
N GLU A 94 -27.85 0.62 19.07
CA GLU A 94 -26.67 1.48 19.16
C GLU A 94 -26.48 2.34 17.90
N THR A 95 -27.52 3.08 17.48
CA THR A 95 -27.53 3.81 16.20
C THR A 95 -26.42 4.86 16.10
N GLY A 96 -26.13 5.58 17.19
CA GLY A 96 -25.04 6.56 17.21
C GLY A 96 -23.68 5.91 16.95
N THR A 97 -23.42 4.77 17.60
CA THR A 97 -22.19 3.98 17.43
C THR A 97 -22.11 3.40 16.02
N ALA A 98 -23.22 2.91 15.46
CA ALA A 98 -23.28 2.42 14.08
C ALA A 98 -22.88 3.51 13.08
N LEU A 99 -23.50 4.69 13.16
CA LEU A 99 -23.21 5.81 12.27
C LEU A 99 -21.76 6.31 12.41
N ALA A 100 -21.26 6.40 13.65
CA ALA A 100 -19.88 6.77 13.91
C ALA A 100 -18.91 5.74 13.32
N TYR A 101 -19.13 4.44 13.55
CA TYR A 101 -18.34 3.36 12.96
C TYR A 101 -18.37 3.39 11.43
N GLY A 102 -19.55 3.63 10.86
CA GLY A 102 -19.76 3.69 9.42
C GLY A 102 -18.95 4.81 8.77
N GLY A 103 -19.16 6.04 9.26
CA GLY A 103 -18.46 7.22 8.76
C GLY A 103 -16.95 7.16 9.01
N LEU A 104 -16.55 6.78 10.24
CA LEU A 104 -15.14 6.76 10.62
C LEU A 104 -14.35 5.74 9.80
N THR A 105 -14.91 4.56 9.53
CA THR A 105 -14.22 3.53 8.75
C THR A 105 -13.95 3.99 7.32
N VAL A 106 -14.93 4.65 6.67
CA VAL A 106 -14.76 5.19 5.31
C VAL A 106 -13.73 6.33 5.29
N VAL A 107 -13.87 7.29 6.21
CA VAL A 107 -12.93 8.42 6.30
C VAL A 107 -11.51 7.94 6.61
N ALA A 108 -11.36 7.00 7.54
CA ALA A 108 -10.06 6.43 7.88
C ALA A 108 -9.44 5.66 6.70
N ALA A 109 -10.23 4.86 5.97
CA ALA A 109 -9.74 4.13 4.80
C ALA A 109 -9.25 5.10 3.70
N LEU A 110 -10.08 6.07 3.30
CA LEU A 110 -9.72 7.05 2.27
C LEU A 110 -8.53 7.93 2.69
N GLY A 111 -8.56 8.41 3.94
CA GLY A 111 -7.47 9.18 4.54
C GLY A 111 -6.17 8.39 4.59
N ALA A 112 -6.22 7.10 4.93
CA ALA A 112 -5.07 6.21 4.98
C ALA A 112 -4.46 5.98 3.59
N VAL A 113 -5.27 5.74 2.55
CA VAL A 113 -4.77 5.65 1.16
C VAL A 113 -4.04 6.92 0.78
N TRP A 114 -4.70 8.07 0.98
CA TRP A 114 -4.16 9.37 0.58
C TRP A 114 -2.87 9.72 1.33
N ALA A 115 -2.87 9.56 2.65
CA ALA A 115 -1.72 9.87 3.50
C ALA A 115 -0.54 8.95 3.17
N ALA A 116 -0.77 7.65 3.05
CA ALA A 116 0.28 6.68 2.74
C ALA A 116 0.85 6.88 1.34
N ALA A 117 0.00 7.14 0.33
CA ALA A 117 0.47 7.47 -1.01
C ALA A 117 1.30 8.76 -1.02
N SER A 118 0.82 9.83 -0.36
CA SER A 118 1.53 11.12 -0.30
C SER A 118 2.88 11.00 0.41
N ALA A 119 2.92 10.32 1.55
CA ALA A 119 4.15 10.05 2.29
C ALA A 119 5.14 9.22 1.47
N THR A 120 4.65 8.20 0.74
CA THR A 120 5.48 7.37 -0.12
C THR A 120 6.10 8.19 -1.26
N ARG A 121 5.32 9.06 -1.91
CA ARG A 121 5.83 9.97 -2.96
C ARG A 121 6.92 10.88 -2.40
N LEU A 122 6.70 11.47 -1.23
CA LEU A 122 7.69 12.35 -0.59
C LEU A 122 9.00 11.60 -0.28
N ALA A 123 8.89 10.39 0.28
CA ALA A 123 10.05 9.55 0.60
C ALA A 123 10.84 9.10 -0.63
N LEU A 124 10.17 8.92 -1.78
CA LEU A 124 10.83 8.56 -3.04
C LEU A 124 11.46 9.78 -3.73
N ARG A 125 10.86 10.98 -3.63
CA ARG A 125 11.46 12.23 -4.13
C ARG A 125 12.77 12.59 -3.43
N GLY A 126 12.87 12.32 -2.12
CA GLY A 126 14.11 12.48 -1.35
C GLY A 126 15.24 11.55 -1.77
N ARG A 127 14.95 10.48 -2.54
CA ARG A 127 15.95 9.57 -3.14
C ARG A 127 16.33 9.99 -4.57
N GLY A 128 16.47 11.31 -4.79
CA GLY A 128 17.00 11.88 -6.03
C GLY A 128 18.33 11.21 -6.43
N PRO A 129 18.67 11.18 -7.73
CA PRO A 129 19.89 10.49 -8.19
C PRO A 129 21.09 11.04 -7.41
N GLY A 130 21.85 10.15 -6.77
CA GLY A 130 23.15 10.50 -6.23
C GLY A 130 23.98 11.18 -7.33
N PRO A 131 24.93 12.07 -6.98
CA PRO A 131 25.69 12.84 -7.96
C PRO A 131 26.19 11.87 -9.02
N GLY A 132 25.73 12.07 -10.27
CA GLY A 132 26.22 11.29 -11.40
C GLY A 132 27.74 11.42 -11.46
N PRO A 133 28.46 10.43 -12.02
CA PRO A 133 29.89 10.55 -12.22
C PRO A 133 30.14 11.88 -12.93
N GLY A 134 30.90 12.77 -12.28
CA GLY A 134 31.22 14.08 -12.82
C GLY A 134 31.82 13.94 -14.23
N PRO A 135 31.72 14.98 -15.07
CA PRO A 135 32.26 14.93 -16.42
C PRO A 135 33.70 14.41 -16.37
N GLY A 136 33.93 13.25 -16.99
CA GLY A 136 35.25 12.64 -17.05
C GLY A 136 36.25 13.63 -17.64
N PRO A 137 37.54 13.56 -17.25
CA PRO A 137 38.54 14.48 -17.76
C PRO A 137 38.51 14.45 -19.30
N GLY A 138 38.36 15.63 -19.90
CA GLY A 138 38.26 15.79 -21.34
C GLY A 138 39.45 15.17 -22.08
N PRO A 139 39.29 14.84 -23.38
CA PRO A 139 40.34 14.21 -24.16
C PRO A 139 41.64 15.03 -24.08
N ARG A 140 42.73 14.39 -23.67
CA ARG A 140 44.05 15.03 -23.67
C ARG A 140 44.40 15.40 -25.12
N PRO A 141 44.85 16.63 -25.40
CA PRO A 141 45.29 17.00 -26.74
C PRO A 141 46.40 16.04 -27.19
N GLY A 142 46.19 15.39 -28.34
CA GLY A 142 47.14 14.45 -28.91
C GLY A 142 48.47 15.13 -29.25
N PRO A 143 49.60 14.39 -29.28
CA PRO A 143 50.90 14.95 -29.62
C PRO A 143 50.85 15.55 -31.03
N GLY A 144 51.08 16.86 -31.12
CA GLY A 144 51.09 17.62 -32.36
C GLY A 144 52.05 16.98 -33.36
N SER A 145 51.54 16.67 -34.55
CA SER A 145 52.32 16.20 -35.68
C SER A 145 53.25 17.33 -36.15
N GLY A 146 54.46 17.33 -35.62
CA GLY A 146 55.56 18.17 -36.09
C GLY A 146 55.82 17.91 -37.57
N ARG A 147 55.40 18.84 -38.41
CA ARG A 147 55.64 18.83 -39.85
C ARG A 147 57.10 19.26 -40.08
N ALA A 148 57.95 18.32 -40.52
CA ALA A 148 59.32 18.61 -40.88
C ALA A 148 59.38 19.52 -42.13
N PRO A 149 60.23 20.56 -42.14
CA PRO A 149 60.46 21.38 -43.33
C PRO A 149 61.31 20.61 -44.36
N ARG A 150 61.02 20.90 -45.64
CA ARG A 150 61.61 20.29 -46.84
C ARG A 150 63.04 20.74 -47.10
#